data_AF-A0A3B8XWK6-F1
#
_entry.id   AF-A0A3B8XWK6-F1
#
_cell.length_a   1.000
_cell.length_b   1.000
_cell.length_c   1.000
_cell.angle_alpha   90.00
_cell.angle_beta   90.00
_cell.angle_gamma   90.00
#
_symmetry.space_group_name_H-M   'P 1'
#
loop_
_entity.id
_entity.type
_entity.pdbx_description
1 polymer ?
#
loop_
_entity_poly.entity_id
_entity_poly.type
_entity_poly.pdbx_seq_one_letter_code
_entity_poly.pdbx_strand_id
1 'polypeptide(L)' 'LKPQVQQAEGFKRFGVWGNWEKPYLTLTPEYEAAQIGVFGEMALKGYIYRGLKLVHWSPSSRTALG' A
#
# COMPACT_ATOMS: atom_id res chain seq x y z
N LEU A 1 -1.36 13.79 -4.00
CA LEU A 1 -1.41 14.11 -5.45
C LEU A 1 -0.21 14.94 -5.91
N LYS A 2 0.15 16.04 -5.25
CA LYS A 2 1.38 16.82 -5.61
C LYS A 2 2.69 16.00 -5.60
N PRO A 3 2.95 15.12 -4.62
CA PRO A 3 4.18 14.31 -4.62
C PRO A 3 4.25 13.31 -5.78
N GLN A 4 3.11 12.73 -6.18
CA GLN A 4 3.03 11.76 -7.26
C GLN A 4 3.37 12.39 -8.61
N VAL A 5 2.87 13.60 -8.88
CA VAL A 5 3.17 14.34 -10.11
C VAL A 5 4.65 14.66 -10.21
N GLN A 6 5.25 15.16 -9.13
CA GLN A 6 6.69 15.48 -9.09
C GLN A 6 7.56 14.23 -9.30
N GLN A 7 7.19 13.10 -8.70
CA GLN A 7 7.91 11.84 -8.92
C GLN A 7 7.79 11.36 -10.37
N ALA A 8 6.59 11.41 -10.95
CA ALA A 8 6.36 10.99 -12.34
C ALA A 8 7.15 11.84 -13.34
N GLU A 9 7.25 13.16 -13.13
CA GLU A 9 8.10 14.04 -13.94
C GLU A 9 9.59 13.67 -13.83
N GLY A 10 10.05 13.34 -12.61
CA GLY A 10 11.42 12.85 -12.39
C GLY A 10 11.70 11.56 -13.18
N PHE A 11 10.80 10.57 -13.12
CA PHE A 11 10.94 9.33 -13.88
C PHE A 11 10.91 9.55 -15.39
N LYS A 12 10.01 10.41 -15.90
CA LYS A 12 10.00 10.81 -17.31
C LYS A 12 11.32 11.46 -17.72
N ARG A 13 11.89 12.33 -16.88
CA ARG A 13 13.19 12.96 -17.12
C ARG A 13 14.35 11.96 -17.18
N PHE A 14 14.28 10.88 -16.40
CA PHE A 14 15.26 9.78 -16.46
C PHE A 14 15.03 8.80 -17.63
N GLY A 15 14.05 9.08 -18.51
CA GLY A 15 13.75 8.24 -19.66
C GLY A 15 12.96 6.97 -19.31
N VAL A 16 12.37 6.89 -18.10
CA VAL A 16 11.56 5.72 -17.72
C VAL A 16 10.22 5.77 -18.44
N TRP A 17 9.93 4.72 -19.20
CA TRP A 17 8.68 4.57 -19.94
C TRP A 17 7.62 3.88 -19.08
N GLY A 18 6.40 4.42 -19.12
CA GLY A 18 5.28 3.91 -18.34
C GLY A 18 4.00 4.70 -18.59
N ASN A 19 2.86 4.15 -18.16
CA ASN A 19 1.58 4.83 -18.23
C ASN A 19 1.46 5.83 -17.07
N TRP A 20 2.09 6.99 -17.24
CA TRP A 20 2.11 8.05 -16.24
C TRP A 20 0.80 8.85 -16.15
N GLU A 21 -0.09 8.72 -17.14
CA GLU A 21 -1.40 9.39 -17.16
C GLU A 21 -2.44 8.61 -16.35
N LYS A 22 -2.32 7.28 -16.33
CA LYS A 22 -3.17 6.38 -15.54
C LYS A 22 -2.33 5.39 -14.73
N PRO A 23 -1.56 5.86 -13.73
CA PRO A 23 -0.83 4.98 -12.84
C PRO A 23 -1.80 4.22 -11.92
N TYR A 24 -1.42 3.02 -11.49
CA TYR A 24 -2.11 2.40 -10.36
C TYR A 24 -1.74 3.16 -9.08
N LEU A 25 -2.72 3.38 -8.20
CA LEU A 25 -2.51 4.02 -6.91
C LEU A 25 -3.19 3.17 -5.86
N THR A 26 -2.49 2.86 -4.78
CA THR A 26 -3.05 2.03 -3.70
C THR A 26 -4.24 2.66 -2.98
N LEU A 27 -4.46 3.96 -3.19
CA LEU A 27 -5.54 4.75 -2.62
C LEU A 27 -6.72 4.94 -3.59
N THR A 28 -6.73 4.28 -4.77
CA THR A 28 -7.93 4.31 -5.61
C THR A 28 -8.98 3.32 -5.09
N PRO A 29 -10.28 3.64 -5.20
CA PRO A 29 -11.34 2.76 -4.70
C PRO A 29 -11.26 1.34 -5.25
N GLU A 30 -10.88 1.17 -6.52
CA GLU A 30 -10.75 -0.14 -7.14
C GLU A 30 -9.62 -0.96 -6.53
N TYR A 31 -8.51 -0.32 -6.15
CA TYR A 31 -7.37 -0.98 -5.53
C TYR A 31 -7.69 -1.37 -4.08
N GLU A 32 -8.30 -0.46 -3.32
CA GLU A 32 -8.75 -0.73 -1.95
C GLU A 32 -9.79 -1.87 -1.92
N ALA A 33 -10.75 -1.87 -2.86
CA ALA A 33 -11.73 -2.94 -2.99
C ALA A 33 -11.06 -4.31 -3.26
N ALA A 34 -10.08 -4.36 -4.16
CA ALA A 34 -9.31 -5.57 -4.42
C ALA A 34 -8.54 -6.03 -3.17
N GLN A 35 -7.93 -5.11 -2.43
CA GLN A 35 -7.22 -5.40 -1.18
C GLN A 35 -8.15 -6.01 -0.13
N ILE A 36 -9.35 -5.46 0.05
CA ILE A 36 -10.35 -6.00 0.98
C ILE A 36 -10.86 -7.37 0.52
N GLY A 37 -11.01 -7.59 -0.79
CA GLY A 37 -11.39 -8.90 -1.34
C GLY A 37 -10.41 -9.99 -0.94
N VAL A 38 -9.11 -9.78 -1.15
CA VAL A 38 -8.05 -10.73 -0.77
C VAL A 38 -8.03 -10.96 0.74
N PHE A 39 -8.12 -9.88 1.54
CA PHE A 39 -8.20 -9.99 3.00
C PHE A 39 -9.40 -10.84 3.44
N GLY A 40 -10.56 -10.63 2.83
CA GLY A 40 -11.79 -11.38 3.10
C GLY A 40 -11.64 -12.87 2.80
N GLU A 41 -11.06 -13.23 1.66
CA GLU A 41 -10.79 -14.64 1.33
C GLU A 41 -9.84 -15.29 2.33
N MET A 42 -8.78 -14.59 2.74
CA MET A 42 -7.83 -15.09 3.75
C MET A 42 -8.48 -15.27 5.12
N ALA A 43 -9.38 -14.34 5.51
CA ALA A 43 -10.16 -14.45 6.73
C ALA A 43 -11.09 -15.67 6.70
N LEU A 44 -11.82 -15.88 5.60
CA LEU A 44 -12.73 -17.01 5.42
C LEU A 44 -12.00 -18.37 5.41
N LYS A 45 -10.77 -18.41 4.91
CA LYS A 45 -9.89 -19.60 4.95
C LYS A 45 -9.22 -19.84 6.31
N GLY A 46 -9.42 -18.95 7.29
CA GLY A 46 -8.87 -19.08 8.65
C GLY A 46 -7.38 -18.74 8.77
N TYR A 47 -6.81 -18.01 7.81
CA TYR A 47 -5.38 -17.62 7.84
C TYR A 47 -5.11 -16.38 8.71
N ILE A 48 -6.16 -15.63 9.06
CA ILE A 48 -6.05 -14.38 9.81
C ILE A 48 -6.50 -14.64 11.25
N TYR A 49 -5.67 -14.27 12.21
CA TYR A 49 -5.99 -14.33 13.63
C TYR A 49 -5.55 -13.05 14.34
N ARG A 50 -6.19 -12.77 15.49
CA ARG A 50 -5.81 -11.67 16.38
C ARG A 50 -5.28 -12.25 17.67
N GLY A 51 -4.09 -11.81 18.08
CA GLY A 51 -3.45 -12.25 19.31
C GLY A 51 -2.52 -11.17 19.88
N LEU A 52 -1.90 -11.48 21.02
CA LEU A 52 -0.86 -10.66 21.63
C LEU A 52 0.49 -11.31 21.38
N LYS A 53 1.42 -10.56 20.81
CA LYS A 53 2.79 -10.99 20.56
C LYS A 53 3.72 -9.86 21.00
N LEU A 54 4.85 -10.19 21.62
CA LEU A 54 5.90 -9.19 21.85
C LEU A 54 6.43 -8.72 20.50
N VAL A 55 6.36 -7.42 20.25
CA VAL A 55 6.72 -6.80 18.97
C VAL A 55 7.67 -5.63 19.21
N HIS A 56 8.49 -5.34 18.20
CA HIS A 56 9.28 -4.12 18.19
C HIS A 56 8.35 -2.91 18.07
N TRP A 57 8.45 -1.98 19.01
CA TRP A 57 7.61 -0.79 19.08
C TRP A 57 8.42 0.45 18.71
N SER A 58 7.90 1.27 17.80
CA SER A 58 8.44 2.59 17.52
C SER A 58 7.72 3.65 18.35
N PRO A 59 8.38 4.31 19.33
CA PRO A 59 7.76 5.39 20.10
C PRO A 59 7.46 6.62 19.25
N SER A 60 8.29 6.92 18.25
CA SER A 60 8.13 8.09 17.38
C SER A 60 6.92 7.96 16.46
N SER A 61 6.73 6.78 15.87
CA SER A 61 5.60 6.50 14.97
C SER A 61 4.36 5.97 15.69
N ARG A 62 4.50 5.61 16.99
CA ARG A 62 3.44 5.01 17.83
C ARG A 62 2.78 3.80 17.17
N THR A 63 3.60 2.91 16.61
CA THR A 63 3.13 1.67 15.98
C THR A 63 4.13 0.54 16.19
N ALA A 64 3.61 -0.68 16.11
CA ALA A 64 4.45 -1.85 15.94
C ALA A 64 5.19 -1.77 14.60
N LEU A 65 6.45 -2.17 14.60
CA LEU A 65 7.26 -2.35 13.40
C LEU A 65 7.20 -3.82 13.00
N GLY A 66 6.91 -4.06 11.72
CA GLY A 66 6.91 -5.38 11.09
C GLY A 66 8.19 -5.66 10.33
#